data_AF-A0A357R4N6-F1
#
_entry.id   AF-A0A357R4N6-F1
#
_cell.length_a   1.000
_cell.length_b   1.000
_cell.length_c   1.000
_cell.angle_alpha   90.00
_cell.angle_beta   90.00
_cell.angle_gamma   90.00
#
_symmetry.space_group_name_H-M   'P 1'
#
loop_
_entity.id
_entity.type
_entity.pdbx_description
1 polymer ?
#
loop_
_entity_poly.entity_id
_entity_poly.type
_entity_poly.pdbx_seq_one_letter_code
_entity_poly.pdbx_strand_id
1 'polypeptide(L)'
;DRYDVKGLLALAETSDSENPIDEDSFYVVSPAGAIGLCEDGEDIDWLFLTSSSEDEDLPSTYQVDPQINFCPQCGSGVVSGARFCGKCGNRL
;
A
#
# COMPACT_ATOMS: atom_id res chain seq x y z
N ASP A 1 2.32 6.43 -23.48
CA ASP A 1 1.25 5.71 -22.80
C ASP A 1 1.61 5.68 -21.32
N ARG A 2 0.79 6.26 -20.44
CA ARG A 2 1.09 6.37 -19.01
C ARG A 2 0.16 5.40 -18.32
N TYR A 3 0.71 4.28 -17.85
CA TYR A 3 -0.06 3.20 -17.25
C TYR A 3 -0.89 3.73 -16.07
N ASP A 4 -2.19 3.40 -16.07
CA ASP A 4 -3.11 3.76 -14.99
C ASP A 4 -2.89 2.87 -13.77
N VAL A 5 -2.90 3.46 -12.57
CA VAL A 5 -2.60 2.75 -11.30
C VAL A 5 -3.56 1.57 -11.09
N LYS A 6 -4.84 1.69 -11.46
CA LYS A 6 -5.79 0.57 -11.35
C LYS A 6 -5.45 -0.55 -12.33
N GLY A 7 -4.96 -0.19 -13.51
CA GLY A 7 -4.46 -1.16 -14.48
C GLY A 7 -3.24 -1.92 -13.95
N LEU A 8 -2.30 -1.23 -13.32
CA LEU A 8 -1.13 -1.84 -12.71
C LEU A 8 -1.48 -2.75 -11.54
N LEU A 9 -2.43 -2.32 -10.69
CA LEU A 9 -2.92 -3.14 -9.58
C LEU A 9 -3.57 -4.44 -10.09
N ALA A 10 -4.44 -4.36 -11.10
CA ALA A 10 -5.07 -5.54 -11.67
C ALA A 10 -4.06 -6.50 -12.33
N LEU A 11 -2.99 -5.98 -12.93
CA LEU A 11 -1.91 -6.80 -13.51
C LEU A 11 -1.07 -7.50 -12.43
N ALA A 12 -0.80 -6.82 -11.31
CA ALA A 12 -0.15 -7.42 -10.15
C ALA A 12 -1.00 -8.57 -9.58
N GLU A 13 -2.29 -8.29 -9.27
CA GLU A 13 -3.23 -9.29 -8.76
C GLU A 13 -3.36 -10.52 -9.67
N THR A 14 -3.38 -10.32 -10.99
CA THR A 14 -3.47 -11.42 -11.96
C THR A 14 -2.19 -12.25 -12.00
N SER A 15 -1.02 -11.61 -11.87
CA SER A 15 0.28 -12.31 -11.92
C SER A 15 0.51 -13.17 -10.68
N ASP A 16 0.17 -12.65 -9.49
CA ASP A 16 0.28 -13.39 -8.23
C ASP A 16 -0.64 -14.62 -8.19
N SER A 17 -1.83 -14.54 -8.83
CA SER A 17 -2.77 -15.67 -8.87
C SER A 17 -2.40 -16.76 -9.89
N GLU A 18 -1.73 -16.42 -10.99
CA GLU A 18 -1.46 -17.36 -12.09
C GLU A 18 -0.10 -18.06 -11.95
N ASN A 19 0.88 -17.41 -11.30
CA ASN A 19 2.22 -17.97 -11.10
C ASN A 19 2.83 -17.44 -9.79
N PRO A 20 2.47 -18.01 -8.62
CA PRO A 20 3.00 -17.58 -7.34
C PRO A 20 4.53 -17.69 -7.36
N ILE A 21 5.21 -16.57 -7.14
CA ILE A 21 6.67 -16.45 -7.26
C ILE A 21 7.35 -17.20 -6.10
N ASP A 22 6.68 -17.28 -4.95
CA ASP A 22 6.89 -18.22 -3.83
C ASP A 22 5.69 -18.10 -2.85
N GLU A 23 5.59 -18.91 -1.78
CA GLU A 23 4.42 -18.96 -0.86
C GLU A 23 4.08 -17.61 -0.20
N ASP A 24 5.06 -16.70 -0.06
CA ASP A 24 4.93 -15.42 0.63
C ASP A 24 5.42 -14.19 -0.17
N SER A 25 5.65 -14.34 -1.49
CA SER A 25 6.10 -13.23 -2.36
C SER A 25 4.98 -12.68 -3.25
N PHE A 26 4.83 -11.36 -3.32
CA PHE A 26 3.77 -10.70 -4.10
C PHE A 26 4.18 -9.33 -4.64
N TYR A 27 3.53 -8.88 -5.71
CA TYR A 27 3.77 -7.54 -6.26
C TYR A 27 3.00 -6.45 -5.50
N VAL A 28 3.64 -5.30 -5.27
CA VAL A 28 3.05 -4.12 -4.64
C VAL A 28 3.06 -2.94 -5.58
N VAL A 29 2.01 -2.11 -5.51
CA VAL A 29 1.90 -0.88 -6.31
C VAL A 29 1.75 0.31 -5.37
N SER A 30 2.65 1.29 -5.47
CA SER A 30 2.55 2.52 -4.69
C SER A 30 1.37 3.38 -5.16
N PRO A 31 0.84 4.29 -4.32
CA PRO A 31 -0.20 5.25 -4.73
C PRO A 31 0.20 6.12 -5.93
N ALA A 32 1.51 6.35 -6.12
CA ALA A 32 2.08 7.07 -7.25
C ALA A 32 2.34 6.20 -8.49
N GLY A 33 2.04 4.90 -8.43
CA GLY A 33 2.14 3.96 -9.53
C GLY A 33 3.54 3.34 -9.72
N ALA A 34 4.41 3.40 -8.71
CA ALA A 34 5.62 2.58 -8.70
C ALA A 34 5.24 1.11 -8.47
N ILE A 35 5.98 0.18 -9.05
CA ILE A 35 5.77 -1.26 -8.86
C ILE A 35 6.99 -1.84 -8.16
N GLY A 36 6.75 -2.53 -7.05
CA GLY A 36 7.76 -3.26 -6.30
C GLY A 36 7.38 -4.74 -6.16
N LEU A 37 8.37 -5.55 -5.81
CA LEU A 37 8.19 -6.94 -5.41
C LEU A 37 8.45 -7.03 -3.91
N CYS A 38 7.50 -7.58 -3.16
CA CYS A 38 7.66 -7.91 -1.76
C CYS A 38 8.13 -9.37 -1.65
N GLU A 39 9.30 -9.61 -1.05
CA GLU A 39 9.82 -10.95 -0.78
C GLU A 39 9.53 -11.30 0.69
N ASP A 40 8.93 -12.48 0.93
CA ASP A 40 8.60 -13.02 2.26
C ASP A 40 7.70 -12.11 3.15
N GLY A 41 7.06 -11.09 2.57
CA GLY A 41 6.26 -10.12 3.32
C GLY A 41 7.05 -9.10 4.14
N GLU A 42 8.38 -9.03 3.97
CA GLU A 42 9.26 -8.17 4.78
C GLU A 42 9.78 -6.97 3.99
N ASP A 43 10.55 -7.21 2.93
CA ASP A 43 11.29 -6.18 2.17
C ASP A 43 10.66 -5.94 0.79
N ILE A 44 10.60 -4.67 0.37
CA ILE A 44 10.11 -4.28 -0.97
C ILE A 44 11.28 -3.85 -1.86
N ASP A 45 11.49 -4.55 -2.96
CA ASP A 45 12.39 -4.14 -4.04
C ASP A 45 11.61 -3.39 -5.14
N TRP A 46 11.86 -2.09 -5.30
CA TRP A 46 11.14 -1.25 -6.26
C TRP A 46 11.72 -1.40 -7.68
N LEU A 47 11.07 -2.22 -8.49
CA LEU A 47 11.51 -2.57 -9.85
C LEU A 47 11.23 -1.48 -10.88
N PHE A 48 10.13 -0.73 -10.72
CA PHE A 48 9.73 0.34 -11.65
C PHE A 48 9.30 1.60 -10.91
N LEU A 49 10.07 2.67 -11.08
CA LEU A 49 9.76 4.02 -10.59
C LEU A 49 9.07 4.83 -11.70
N THR A 50 8.04 5.60 -11.37
CA THR A 50 7.48 6.57 -12.32
C THR A 50 8.37 7.82 -12.35
N SER A 51 8.49 8.53 -13.49
CA SER A 51 9.33 9.76 -13.61
C SER A 51 8.93 10.94 -12.71
N SER A 52 8.02 10.73 -11.76
CA SER A 52 7.61 11.68 -10.73
C SER A 52 8.05 11.26 -9.30
N SER A 53 8.80 10.16 -9.15
CA SER A 53 9.04 9.49 -7.86
C SER A 53 10.50 9.42 -7.41
N GLU A 54 11.41 10.21 -7.99
CA GLU A 54 12.81 10.28 -7.53
C GLU A 54 12.96 10.87 -6.09
N ASP A 55 11.88 11.41 -5.52
CA ASP A 55 11.84 12.03 -4.18
C ASP A 55 10.72 11.48 -3.27
N GLU A 56 10.04 10.39 -3.67
CA GLU A 56 9.03 9.79 -2.79
C GLU A 56 9.72 8.87 -1.78
N ASP A 57 9.55 9.15 -0.50
CA ASP A 57 9.95 8.31 0.65
C ASP A 57 9.19 6.96 0.57
N LEU A 58 9.59 6.11 -0.39
CA LEU A 58 9.00 4.80 -0.60
C LEU A 58 9.43 3.91 0.57
N PRO A 59 8.47 3.25 1.26
CA PRO A 59 8.81 2.40 2.37
C PRO A 59 9.65 1.22 1.87
N SER A 60 10.78 0.98 2.55
CA SER A 60 11.65 -0.18 2.28
C SER A 60 11.03 -1.50 2.76
N THR A 61 10.05 -1.42 3.65
CA THR A 61 9.36 -2.57 4.25
C THR A 61 7.88 -2.53 3.94
N TYR A 62 7.26 -3.68 3.68
CA TYR A 62 5.81 -3.75 3.47
C TYR A 62 5.06 -3.37 4.76
N GLN A 63 4.31 -2.28 4.69
CA GLN A 63 3.34 -1.90 5.70
C GLN A 63 1.98 -2.02 5.04
N VAL A 64 1.14 -2.93 5.52
CA VAL A 64 -0.30 -2.89 5.20
C VAL A 64 -0.75 -1.50 5.60
N ASP A 65 -1.10 -0.67 4.60
CA ASP A 65 -1.59 0.69 4.83
C ASP A 65 -2.62 0.60 5.95
N PRO A 66 -2.37 1.24 7.12
CA PRO A 66 -3.24 1.06 8.26
C PRO A 66 -4.54 1.75 7.89
N GLN A 67 -5.49 0.99 7.30
CA GLN A 67 -6.73 1.48 6.70
C GLN A 67 -7.22 2.65 7.53
N ILE A 68 -7.03 3.87 7.01
CA ILE A 68 -7.31 5.05 7.80
C ILE A 68 -8.83 5.12 7.90
N ASN A 69 -9.33 4.67 9.05
CA ASN A 69 -10.74 4.79 9.37
C ASN A 69 -11.02 6.26 9.70
N PHE A 70 -12.27 6.69 9.61
CA PHE A 70 -12.65 8.02 10.05
C PHE A 70 -13.47 7.93 11.32
N CYS A 71 -13.19 8.80 12.29
CA CYS A 71 -13.97 8.87 13.50
C CYS A 71 -15.43 9.22 13.17
N PRO A 72 -16.43 8.41 13.56
CA PRO A 72 -17.83 8.67 13.23
C PRO A 72 -18.38 9.94 13.89
N GLN A 73 -17.73 10.43 14.95
CA GLN A 73 -18.18 11.63 15.67
C GLN A 73 -17.60 12.93 15.10
N CYS A 74 -16.35 12.95 14.64
CA CYS A 74 -15.69 14.19 14.23
C CYS A 74 -15.07 14.15 12.83
N GLY A 75 -15.11 13.01 12.15
CA GLY A 75 -14.56 12.82 10.80
C GLY A 75 -13.04 12.87 10.72
N SER A 76 -12.32 12.91 11.84
CA SER A 76 -10.85 12.85 11.82
C SER A 76 -10.38 11.46 11.39
N GLY A 77 -9.31 11.40 10.59
CA GLY A 77 -8.62 10.13 10.32
C GLY A 77 -8.14 9.49 11.62
N VAL A 78 -8.33 8.19 11.74
CA VAL A 78 -7.95 7.35 12.87
C VAL A 78 -7.24 6.11 12.36
N VAL A 79 -6.13 5.77 13.01
CA VAL A 79 -5.34 4.59 12.67
C VAL A 79 -6.17 3.35 12.97
N SER A 80 -6.15 2.37 12.06
CA SER A 80 -6.78 1.07 12.30
C SER A 80 -6.26 0.43 13.60
N GLY A 81 -7.18 0.02 14.47
CA GLY A 81 -6.87 -0.51 15.80
C GLY A 81 -6.83 0.52 16.94
N ALA A 82 -6.99 1.82 16.65
CA ALA A 82 -7.11 2.84 17.69
C ALA A 82 -8.41 2.65 18.49
N ARG A 83 -8.31 2.61 19.83
CA ARG A 83 -9.47 2.47 20.73
C ARG A 83 -10.25 3.78 20.94
N PHE A 84 -9.58 4.91 20.71
CA PHE A 84 -10.11 6.25 20.92
C PHE A 84 -9.59 7.21 19.84
N CYS A 85 -10.41 8.20 19.48
CA CYS A 85 -10.04 9.25 18.56
C CYS A 85 -9.05 10.22 19.22
N GLY A 86 -7.86 10.37 18.67
CA GLY A 86 -6.86 11.32 19.17
C GLY A 86 -7.28 12.80 19.08
N LYS A 87 -8.29 13.12 18.25
CA LYS A 87 -8.78 14.50 18.08
C LYS A 87 -9.92 14.86 19.04
N CYS A 88 -10.93 14.00 19.17
CA CYS A 88 -12.14 14.30 19.95
C CYS A 88 -12.32 13.43 21.20
N GLY A 89 -11.46 12.43 21.42
CA GLY A 89 -11.53 11.53 22.57
C GLY A 89 -12.65 10.49 22.51
N ASN A 90 -13.47 10.47 21.46
CA ASN A 90 -14.55 9.49 21.36
C ASN A 90 -14.01 8.07 21.18
N ARG A 91 -14.74 7.07 21.68
CA ARG A 91 -14.43 5.65 21.42
C ARG A 91 -14.66 5.33 19.94
N LEU A 92 -13.73 4.60 19.35
CA LEU A 92 -13.78 4.14 17.95
C LEU A 92 -14.21 2.68 17.87
#